data_AF-A0A7J9RIM5-F1
#
_entry.id   AF-A0A7J9RIM5-F1
#
_cell.length_a   1.000
_cell.length_b   1.000
_cell.length_c   1.000
_cell.angle_alpha   90.00
_cell.angle_beta   90.00
_cell.angle_gamma   90.00
#
_symmetry.space_group_name_H-M   'P 1'
#
loop_
_entity.id
_entity.type
_entity.pdbx_description
1 polymer ?
#
loop_
_entity_poly.entity_id
_entity_poly.type
_entity_poly.pdbx_seq_one_letter_code
_entity_poly.pdbx_strand_id
1 'polypeptide(L)'
;MRPLLVFSGSYVVLFVLHILFAANDLDVLFRIVATMLVCMTFLCGPLLWFLERDTASTSPDQSKLGFAISLPLSLGIAYAFTGMEFELTASIIALMLTSFTHGGWFLFLKGK
;
A
#
# COMPACT_ATOMS: atom_id res chain seq x y z
N MET A 1 1.01 12.53 -11.75
CA MET A 1 -0.44 12.23 -11.91
C MET A 1 -0.72 10.90 -12.59
N ARG A 2 -0.24 10.63 -13.81
CA ARG A 2 -0.48 9.33 -14.49
C ARG A 2 -0.09 8.10 -13.63
N PRO A 3 1.07 8.08 -12.95
CA PRO A 3 1.50 6.92 -12.15
C PRO A 3 0.63 6.72 -10.92
N LEU A 4 0.28 7.82 -10.24
CA LEU A 4 -0.64 7.79 -9.09
C LEU A 4 -2.04 7.28 -9.48
N LEU A 5 -2.55 7.63 -10.66
CA LEU A 5 -3.81 7.11 -11.18
C LEU A 5 -3.76 5.62 -11.51
N VAL A 6 -2.66 5.14 -12.10
CA VAL A 6 -2.46 3.71 -12.38
C VAL A 6 -2.35 2.93 -11.08
N PHE A 7 -1.60 3.47 -10.10
CA PHE A 7 -1.44 2.85 -8.79
C PHE A 7 -2.77 2.79 -8.03
N SER A 8 -3.50 3.91 -7.91
CA SER A 8 -4.78 3.93 -7.21
C SER A 8 -5.86 3.11 -7.93
N GLY A 9 -5.90 3.16 -9.27
CA GLY A 9 -6.81 2.37 -10.07
C GLY A 9 -6.57 0.87 -9.93
N SER A 10 -5.31 0.43 -10.01
CA SER A 10 -4.95 -0.99 -9.78
C SER A 10 -5.25 -1.43 -8.36
N TYR A 11 -5.01 -0.58 -7.35
CA TYR A 11 -5.37 -0.87 -5.97
C TYR A 11 -6.89 -1.09 -5.81
N VAL A 12 -7.72 -0.21 -6.37
CA VAL A 12 -9.20 -0.34 -6.30
C VAL A 12 -9.67 -1.61 -6.99
N VAL A 13 -9.15 -1.91 -8.18
CA VAL A 13 -9.49 -3.14 -8.91
C VAL A 13 -9.13 -4.39 -8.10
N LEU A 14 -7.93 -4.43 -7.53
CA LEU A 14 -7.49 -5.54 -6.67
C LEU A 14 -8.34 -5.63 -5.39
N PHE A 15 -8.73 -4.51 -4.79
CA PHE A 15 -9.61 -4.50 -3.63
C PHE A 15 -11.00 -5.07 -3.94
N VAL A 16 -11.58 -4.72 -5.09
CA VAL A 16 -12.84 -5.31 -5.55
C VAL A 16 -12.68 -6.80 -5.81
N LEU A 17 -11.60 -7.22 -6.48
CA LEU A 17 -11.30 -8.64 -6.69
C LEU A 17 -11.11 -9.41 -5.38
N HIS A 18 -10.48 -8.80 -4.38
CA HIS A 18 -10.34 -9.37 -3.05
C HIS A 18 -11.71 -9.70 -2.42
N ILE A 19 -12.67 -8.78 -2.50
CA ILE A 19 -14.04 -9.00 -2.01
C ILE A 19 -14.73 -10.10 -2.82
N LEU A 20 -14.64 -10.05 -4.15
CA LEU A 20 -15.29 -11.04 -5.02
C LEU A 20 -14.71 -12.45 -4.81
N PHE A 21 -13.40 -12.58 -4.65
CA PHE A 21 -12.75 -13.87 -4.40
C PHE A 21 -13.10 -14.42 -3.02
N ALA A 22 -13.18 -13.57 -1.99
CA ALA A 22 -13.67 -13.97 -0.68
C ALA A 22 -15.14 -14.43 -0.73
N ALA A 23 -15.99 -13.72 -1.48
CA ALA A 23 -17.41 -14.04 -1.59
C ALA A 23 -17.72 -15.31 -2.41
N ASN A 24 -16.76 -15.82 -3.20
CA ASN A 24 -16.90 -17.03 -4.02
C ASN A 24 -16.00 -18.19 -3.52
N ASP A 25 -15.47 -18.11 -2.30
CA ASP A 25 -14.60 -19.15 -1.70
C ASP A 25 -13.36 -19.49 -2.55
N LEU A 26 -12.84 -18.52 -3.32
CA LEU A 26 -11.65 -18.69 -4.16
C LEU A 26 -10.37 -18.43 -3.36
N ASP A 27 -10.09 -19.27 -2.36
CA ASP A 27 -9.03 -19.07 -1.34
C ASP A 27 -7.65 -18.72 -1.89
N VAL A 28 -7.21 -19.42 -2.93
CA VAL A 28 -5.87 -19.21 -3.51
C VAL A 28 -5.77 -17.83 -4.16
N LEU A 29 -6.77 -17.44 -4.95
CA LEU A 29 -6.80 -16.14 -5.63
C LEU A 29 -6.98 -15.02 -4.60
N PHE A 30 -7.84 -15.22 -3.61
CA PHE A 30 -8.01 -14.31 -2.48
C PHE A 30 -6.68 -14.02 -1.78
N ARG A 31 -5.90 -15.05 -1.43
CA ARG A 31 -4.60 -14.91 -0.77
C ARG A 31 -3.58 -14.19 -1.63
N ILE A 32 -3.53 -14.47 -2.93
CA ILE A 32 -2.63 -13.79 -3.87
C ILE A 32 -2.95 -12.30 -3.91
N VAL A 33 -4.21 -11.94 -4.10
CA VAL A 33 -4.64 -10.53 -4.18
C VAL A 33 -4.44 -9.82 -2.84
N ALA A 34 -4.77 -10.46 -1.72
CA ALA A 34 -4.54 -9.89 -0.39
C ALA A 34 -3.05 -9.59 -0.16
N THR A 35 -2.17 -10.51 -0.56
CA THR A 35 -0.71 -10.30 -0.48
C THR A 35 -0.27 -9.13 -1.36
N MET A 36 -0.83 -9.00 -2.56
CA MET A 36 -0.55 -7.85 -3.44
C MET A 36 -1.00 -6.53 -2.82
N LEU A 37 -2.20 -6.45 -2.23
CA LEU A 37 -2.68 -5.24 -1.55
C LEU A 37 -1.80 -4.86 -0.35
N VAL A 38 -1.32 -5.85 0.40
CA VAL A 38 -0.35 -5.67 1.48
C VAL A 38 0.95 -5.07 0.94
N CYS A 39 1.53 -5.69 -0.09
CA CYS A 39 2.74 -5.17 -0.74
C CYS A 39 2.55 -3.76 -1.29
N MET A 40 1.42 -3.48 -1.96
CA MET A 40 1.13 -2.14 -2.48
C MET A 40 1.01 -1.11 -1.37
N THR A 41 0.36 -1.44 -0.25
CA THR A 41 0.20 -0.51 0.88
C THR A 41 1.53 -0.18 1.53
N PHE A 42 2.34 -1.20 1.87
CA PHE A 42 3.62 -0.96 2.54
C PHE A 42 4.69 -0.42 1.58
N LEU A 43 4.69 -0.82 0.31
CA LEU A 43 5.72 -0.44 -0.66
C LEU A 43 5.26 0.66 -1.64
N CYS A 44 4.23 1.43 -1.30
CA CYS A 44 3.68 2.48 -2.17
C CYS A 44 4.76 3.50 -2.62
N GLY A 45 5.61 4.00 -1.71
CA GLY A 45 6.73 4.89 -2.06
C GLY A 45 7.68 4.33 -3.13
N PRO A 46 8.32 3.17 -2.91
CA PRO A 46 9.15 2.49 -3.91
C PRO A 46 8.42 2.17 -5.23
N LEU A 47 7.16 1.70 -5.14
CA LEU A 47 6.36 1.36 -6.32
C LEU A 47 6.03 2.58 -7.18
N LEU A 48 5.63 3.70 -6.55
CA LEU A 48 5.37 4.95 -7.26
C LEU A 48 6.64 5.47 -7.94
N TRP A 49 7.79 5.40 -7.27
CA TRP A 49 9.07 5.78 -7.89
C TRP A 49 9.44 4.87 -9.07
N PHE A 50 9.24 3.55 -8.95
CA PHE A 50 9.53 2.63 -10.05
C PHE A 50 8.62 2.91 -11.25
N LEU A 51 7.35 3.23 -11.00
CA LEU A 51 6.37 3.58 -12.02
C LEU A 51 6.63 4.97 -12.64
N GLU A 52 7.27 5.87 -11.88
CA GLU A 52 7.70 7.19 -12.33
C GLU A 52 9.09 7.21 -12.97
N ARG A 53 9.90 6.16 -12.85
CA ARG A 53 11.25 6.11 -13.44
C ARG A 53 11.26 6.42 -14.94
N ASP A 54 10.18 6.08 -15.66
CA ASP A 54 10.04 6.35 -17.09
C ASP A 54 9.33 7.70 -17.40
N THR A 55 8.85 8.41 -16.37
CA THR A 55 8.17 9.71 -16.49
C THR A 55 8.83 10.72 -15.55
N ALA A 56 9.66 11.61 -16.09
CA ALA A 56 10.64 12.48 -15.42
C ALA A 56 10.18 13.43 -14.25
N SER A 57 9.19 13.09 -13.43
CA SER A 57 8.72 13.95 -12.34
C SER A 57 8.07 13.18 -11.18
N THR A 58 8.86 12.47 -10.37
CA THR A 58 8.44 12.19 -8.99
C THR A 58 8.49 13.48 -8.20
N SER A 59 7.37 14.21 -8.15
CA SER A 59 7.27 15.35 -7.25
C SER A 59 7.28 14.82 -5.81
N PRO A 60 8.05 15.42 -4.89
CA PRO A 60 8.05 15.06 -3.46
C PRO A 60 6.66 15.12 -2.84
N ASP A 61 5.70 15.83 -3.45
CA ASP A 61 4.32 15.90 -2.98
C ASP A 61 3.51 14.62 -3.26
N GLN A 62 3.82 13.87 -4.33
CA GLN A 62 3.16 12.59 -4.60
C GLN A 62 3.56 11.52 -3.58
N SER A 63 4.83 11.49 -3.17
CA SER A 63 5.31 10.56 -2.13
C SER A 63 4.72 10.87 -0.75
N LYS A 64 4.55 12.15 -0.40
CA LYS A 64 3.86 12.55 0.85
C LYS A 64 2.40 12.14 0.85
N LEU A 65 1.70 12.33 -0.27
CA LEU A 65 0.31 11.91 -0.42
C LEU A 65 0.18 10.38 -0.31
N GLY A 66 1.06 9.63 -0.98
CA GLY A 66 1.12 8.17 -0.87
C GLY A 66 1.34 7.71 0.57
N PHE A 67 2.23 8.38 1.30
CA PHE A 67 2.45 8.09 2.72
C PHE A 67 1.19 8.36 3.56
N ALA A 68 0.58 9.54 3.41
CA ALA A 68 -0.61 9.93 4.16
C ALA A 68 -1.78 8.95 3.95
N ILE A 69 -1.96 8.43 2.73
CA ILE A 69 -3.00 7.44 2.40
C ILE A 69 -2.62 6.05 2.92
N SER A 70 -1.34 5.67 2.90
CA SER A 70 -0.90 4.34 3.33
C SER A 70 -1.06 4.11 4.84
N LEU A 71 -1.02 5.17 5.66
CA LEU A 71 -1.23 5.07 7.10
C LEU A 71 -2.60 4.46 7.48
N PRO A 72 -3.76 5.04 7.08
CA PRO A 72 -5.05 4.43 7.38
C PRO A 72 -5.25 3.07 6.69
N LEU A 73 -4.71 2.86 5.48
CA LEU A 73 -4.74 1.55 4.82
C LEU A 73 -4.00 0.48 5.63
N SER A 74 -2.85 0.82 6.21
CA SER A 74 -2.07 -0.11 7.03
C SER A 74 -2.81 -0.52 8.30
N LEU A 75 -3.62 0.38 8.88
CA LEU A 75 -4.53 0.04 9.98
C LEU A 75 -5.63 -0.91 9.52
N GLY A 76 -6.18 -0.70 8.33
CA GLY A 76 -7.14 -1.62 7.72
C GLY A 76 -6.56 -3.02 7.51
N ILE A 77 -5.29 -3.11 7.10
CA ILE A 77 -4.57 -4.39 7.02
C ILE A 77 -4.42 -5.01 8.41
N ALA A 78 -3.94 -4.26 9.40
CA ALA A 78 -3.79 -4.77 10.76
C ALA A 78 -5.11 -5.35 11.28
N TYR A 79 -6.21 -4.60 11.13
CA TYR A 79 -7.56 -5.02 11.48
C TYR A 79 -8.00 -6.30 10.74
N ALA A 80 -7.73 -6.41 9.44
CA ALA A 80 -8.05 -7.61 8.66
C ALA A 80 -7.28 -8.85 9.13
N PHE A 81 -6.00 -8.69 9.51
CA PHE A 81 -5.15 -9.79 9.97
C PHE A 81 -5.41 -10.22 11.42
N THR A 82 -6.06 -9.37 12.22
CA THR A 82 -6.42 -9.64 13.62
C THR A 82 -7.84 -10.18 13.75
N GLY A 83 -8.42 -10.72 12.67
CA GLY A 83 -9.76 -11.27 12.68
C GLY A 83 -10.85 -10.20 12.78
N MET A 84 -10.60 -9.01 12.24
CA MET A 84 -11.52 -7.85 12.30
C MET A 84 -11.74 -7.34 13.74
N GLU A 85 -10.71 -7.42 14.56
CA GLU A 85 -10.67 -6.84 15.90
C GLU A 85 -9.58 -5.77 15.99
N PHE A 86 -9.85 -4.70 16.74
CA PHE A 86 -8.85 -3.66 16.91
C PHE A 86 -7.78 -4.12 17.91
N GLU A 87 -6.62 -4.52 17.38
CA GLU A 87 -5.47 -4.96 18.18
C GLU A 87 -4.37 -3.90 18.12
N LEU A 88 -4.00 -3.38 19.30
CA LEU A 88 -3.15 -2.19 19.41
C LEU A 88 -1.71 -2.49 18.97
N THR A 89 -1.20 -3.69 19.25
CA THR A 89 0.16 -4.10 18.87
C THR A 89 0.29 -4.21 17.35
N ALA A 90 -0.59 -4.96 16.68
CA ALA A 90 -0.62 -5.08 15.23
C ALA A 90 -0.79 -3.71 14.54
N SER A 91 -1.66 -2.85 15.08
CA SER A 91 -1.86 -1.50 14.56
C SER A 91 -0.59 -0.65 14.61
N ILE A 92 0.12 -0.66 15.75
CA ILE A 92 1.40 0.04 15.89
C ILE A 92 2.45 -0.55 14.95
N ILE A 93 2.55 -1.87 14.85
CA ILE A 93 3.51 -2.54 13.95
C ILE A 93 3.23 -2.12 12.50
N ALA A 94 1.98 -2.12 12.07
CA ALA A 94 1.60 -1.72 10.71
C ALA A 94 1.94 -0.25 10.43
N LEU A 95 1.65 0.66 11.36
CA LEU A 95 2.02 2.08 11.22
C LEU A 95 3.53 2.28 11.17
N MET A 96 4.28 1.57 12.03
CA MET A 96 5.75 1.62 12.06
C MET A 96 6.34 1.09 10.76
N LEU A 97 5.85 -0.06 10.27
CA LEU A 97 6.30 -0.64 9.00
C LEU A 97 6.02 0.28 7.82
N THR A 98 4.84 0.89 7.77
CA THR A 98 4.47 1.88 6.73
C THR A 98 5.36 3.12 6.80
N SER A 99 5.59 3.64 8.00
CA SER A 99 6.46 4.80 8.22
C SER A 99 7.92 4.51 7.88
N PHE A 100 8.41 3.31 8.17
CA PHE A 100 9.77 2.90 7.83
C PHE A 100 9.96 2.75 6.32
N THR A 101 9.04 2.07 5.65
CA THR A 101 9.09 1.83 4.20
C THR A 101 8.93 3.12 3.38
N HIS A 102 8.09 4.05 3.82
CA HIS A 102 7.90 5.34 3.14
C HIS A 102 8.93 6.39 3.56
N GLY A 103 9.21 6.51 4.85
CA GLY A 103 10.17 7.46 5.41
C GLY A 103 11.61 7.11 5.06
N GLY A 104 11.97 5.83 5.11
CA GLY A 104 13.27 5.33 4.63
C GLY A 104 13.46 5.59 3.14
N TRP A 105 12.39 5.46 2.35
CA TRP A 105 12.41 5.80 0.93
C TRP A 105 12.60 7.30 0.67
N PHE A 106 11.96 8.16 1.47
CA PHE A 106 12.16 9.61 1.39
C PHE A 106 13.60 10.04 1.71
N LEU A 107 14.22 9.41 2.71
CA LEU A 107 15.64 9.63 3.02
C LEU A 107 16.57 9.16 1.90
N PHE A 108 16.27 8.01 1.28
CA PHE A 108 17.01 7.48 0.14
C PHE A 108 16.98 8.42 -1.07
N LEU A 109 15.80 8.98 -1.39
CA LEU A 109 15.65 9.93 -2.50
C LEU A 109 16.32 11.29 -2.23
N LYS A 110 16.34 11.75 -0.97
CA LYS A 110 16.99 13.03 -0.60
C LYS A 110 18.52 12.97 -0.63
N GLY A 111 19.10 11.78 -0.50
CA GLY A 111 20.55 11.56 -0.53
C GLY A 111 21.14 11.37 -1.94
N LYS A 112 20.32 11.47 -2.99
CA LYS A 112 20.70 11.23 -4.39
C LYS A 112 20.55 12.51 -5.20
#